data_AF-A0A387FI61-F1
#
_entry.id   AF-A0A387FI61-F1
#
_cell.length_a   1.000
_cell.length_b   1.000
_cell.length_c   1.000
_cell.angle_alpha   90.00
_cell.angle_beta   90.00
_cell.angle_gamma   90.00
#
_symmetry.space_group_name_H-M   'P 1'
#
loop_
_entity.id
_entity.type
_entity.pdbx_description
1 polymer ?
#
loop_
_entity_poly.entity_id
_entity_poly.type
_entity_poly.pdbx_seq_one_letter_code
_entity_poly.pdbx_strand_id
1 'polypeptide(L)'
;MGFLTSDGVPTELYAKFRTDGGRSSAATQGLRAAFQEIFKRSEWAHTVDDAKLRDIVVEVTGLGPSDHILKAIIATFKAIRSFVVPGLERDDAVPITGVEEVENASTGVGVAPSSNGDIRLAYNINIVLPETSDLKVLNAIFRSIRENLMR
;
A
#
# COMPACT_ATOMS: atom_id res chain seq x y z
N MET A 1 -1.30 1.29 9.66
CA MET A 1 -0.35 0.17 9.89
C MET A 1 -0.64 -1.01 8.97
N GLY A 2 -1.90 -1.43 8.78
CA GLY A 2 -2.23 -2.44 7.76
C GLY A 2 -1.83 -3.88 8.09
N PHE A 3 -1.48 -4.19 9.34
CA PHE A 3 -1.19 -5.57 9.78
C PHE A 3 -2.47 -6.41 9.97
N LEU A 4 -3.55 -5.78 10.42
CA LEU A 4 -4.84 -6.42 10.64
C LEU A 4 -5.90 -5.71 9.79
N THR A 5 -6.90 -6.46 9.33
CA THR A 5 -8.12 -5.89 8.75
C THR A 5 -9.01 -5.28 9.85
N SER A 6 -10.05 -4.55 9.46
CA SER A 6 -11.09 -4.03 10.38
C SER A 6 -11.70 -5.11 11.26
N ASP A 7 -11.76 -6.33 10.75
CA ASP A 7 -12.34 -7.51 11.40
C ASP A 7 -11.34 -8.28 12.27
N GLY A 8 -10.11 -7.76 12.43
CA GLY A 8 -9.06 -8.38 13.25
C GLY A 8 -8.34 -9.55 12.57
N VAL A 9 -8.55 -9.76 11.26
CA VAL A 9 -7.91 -10.85 10.51
C VAL A 9 -6.47 -10.43 10.13
N PRO A 10 -5.46 -11.31 10.35
CA PRO A 10 -4.09 -11.03 9.93
C PRO A 10 -3.97 -10.92 8.41
N THR A 11 -3.32 -9.86 7.96
CA THR A 11 -3.06 -9.62 6.53
C THR A 11 -1.79 -10.33 6.04
N GLU A 12 -1.58 -10.35 4.72
CA GLU A 12 -0.31 -10.80 4.13
C GLU A 12 0.90 -10.01 4.66
N LEU A 13 0.70 -8.71 4.96
CA LEU A 13 1.72 -7.84 5.56
C LEU A 13 2.13 -8.36 6.95
N TYR A 14 1.17 -8.81 7.76
CA TYR A 14 1.46 -9.46 9.03
C TYR A 14 2.21 -10.79 8.86
N ALA A 15 1.83 -11.60 7.87
CA ALA A 15 2.55 -12.84 7.57
C ALA A 15 4.02 -12.56 7.19
N LYS A 16 4.26 -11.55 6.35
CA LYS A 16 5.62 -11.08 5.97
C LYS A 16 6.40 -10.56 7.17
N PHE A 17 5.75 -9.82 8.08
CA PHE A 17 6.37 -9.32 9.30
C PHE A 17 6.88 -10.44 10.23
N ARG A 18 6.17 -11.58 10.25
CA ARG A 18 6.58 -12.75 11.04
C ARG A 18 7.86 -13.40 10.51
N THR A 19 8.09 -13.36 9.21
CA THR A 19 9.30 -13.94 8.57
C THR A 19 10.54 -13.09 8.81
N ASP A 20 11.70 -13.71 9.06
CA ASP A 20 12.94 -12.99 9.35
C ASP A 20 13.41 -12.12 8.16
N GLY A 21 13.30 -12.65 6.94
CA GLY A 21 13.70 -11.94 5.72
C GLY A 21 12.71 -10.86 5.24
N GLY A 22 11.43 -10.95 5.62
CA GLY A 22 10.38 -9.99 5.22
C GLY A 22 10.05 -8.96 6.29
N ARG A 23 10.56 -9.12 7.52
CA ARG A 23 10.21 -8.28 8.67
C ARG A 23 10.52 -6.81 8.45
N SER A 24 11.72 -6.51 7.93
CA SER A 24 12.15 -5.13 7.69
C SER A 24 11.25 -4.42 6.68
N SER A 25 11.02 -5.04 5.52
CA SER A 25 10.15 -4.49 4.45
C SER A 25 8.71 -4.30 4.92
N ALA A 26 8.15 -5.30 5.63
CA ALA A 26 6.81 -5.20 6.22
C ALA A 26 6.72 -4.10 7.30
N ALA A 27 7.76 -3.95 8.14
CA ALA A 27 7.82 -2.88 9.14
C ALA A 27 7.84 -1.49 8.49
N THR A 28 8.62 -1.30 7.42
CA THR A 28 8.67 -0.04 6.67
C THR A 28 7.32 0.29 6.02
N GLN A 29 6.67 -0.69 5.40
CA GLN A 29 5.32 -0.50 4.85
C GLN A 29 4.31 -0.14 5.94
N GLY A 30 4.34 -0.84 7.08
CA GLY A 30 3.47 -0.56 8.21
C GLY A 30 3.69 0.84 8.79
N LEU A 31 4.96 1.25 8.92
CA LEU A 31 5.36 2.57 9.39
C LEU A 31 4.87 3.67 8.45
N ARG A 32 5.06 3.52 7.14
CA ARG A 32 4.56 4.45 6.12
C ARG A 32 3.03 4.54 6.15
N ALA A 33 2.35 3.41 6.28
CA ALA A 33 0.89 3.36 6.32
C ALA A 33 0.26 3.97 7.59
N ALA A 34 1.03 4.15 8.67
CA ALA A 34 0.51 4.76 9.89
C ALA A 34 0.93 6.20 10.11
N PHE A 35 2.14 6.54 9.68
CA PHE A 35 2.70 7.88 9.82
C PHE A 35 2.80 8.56 8.45
N GLN A 36 1.74 8.46 7.65
CA GLN A 36 1.72 9.01 6.28
C GLN A 36 2.09 10.49 6.24
N GLU A 37 1.59 11.29 7.19
CA GLU A 37 1.89 12.72 7.28
C GLU A 37 3.37 13.00 7.56
N ILE A 38 4.05 12.16 8.35
CA ILE A 38 5.50 12.28 8.59
C ILE A 38 6.26 11.99 7.29
N PHE A 39 5.85 10.95 6.54
CA PHE A 39 6.49 10.56 5.28
C PHE A 39 6.21 11.54 4.13
N LYS A 40 5.06 12.22 4.12
CA LYS A 40 4.77 13.32 3.17
C LYS A 40 5.77 14.47 3.32
N ARG A 41 6.24 14.72 4.55
CA ARG A 41 7.23 15.78 4.84
C ARG A 41 8.67 15.31 4.61
N SER A 42 8.96 14.05 4.91
CA SER A 42 10.28 13.46 4.70
C SER A 42 10.15 12.03 4.19
N GLU A 43 10.48 11.82 2.91
CA GLU A 43 10.42 10.51 2.26
C GLU A 43 11.28 9.45 2.97
N TRP A 44 12.39 9.89 3.56
CA TRP A 44 13.31 9.07 4.36
C TRP A 44 13.16 9.28 5.87
N ALA A 45 11.95 9.54 6.37
CA ALA A 45 11.69 9.71 7.81
C ALA A 45 12.14 8.52 8.68
N HIS A 46 12.35 7.34 8.11
CA HIS A 46 12.84 6.16 8.83
C HIS A 46 14.36 6.19 9.09
N THR A 47 15.13 7.04 8.41
CA THR A 47 16.59 7.18 8.60
C THR A 47 16.99 8.44 9.36
N VAL A 48 16.08 9.39 9.57
CA VAL A 48 16.40 10.66 10.22
C VAL A 48 16.82 10.51 11.69
N ASP A 49 17.58 11.49 12.17
CA ASP A 49 17.95 11.59 13.58
C ASP A 49 16.72 11.87 14.47
N ASP A 50 16.81 11.47 15.73
CA ASP A 50 15.75 11.66 16.71
C ASP A 50 15.36 13.13 16.88
N ALA A 51 16.31 14.07 16.87
CA ALA A 51 16.01 15.51 16.99
C ALA A 51 15.14 15.99 15.83
N LYS A 52 15.53 15.64 14.60
CA LYS A 52 14.81 16.00 13.38
C LYS A 52 13.44 15.32 13.32
N LEU A 53 13.33 14.09 13.80
CA LEU A 53 12.04 13.41 13.92
C LEU A 53 11.10 14.18 14.86
N ARG A 54 11.59 14.70 16.00
CA ARG A 54 10.75 15.51 16.89
C ARG A 54 10.24 16.76 16.19
N ASP A 55 11.10 17.47 15.47
CA ASP A 55 10.72 18.69 14.76
C ASP A 55 9.64 18.40 13.70
N ILE A 56 9.79 17.32 12.93
CA ILE A 56 8.79 16.91 11.94
C ILE A 56 7.46 16.56 12.62
N VAL A 57 7.48 15.82 13.74
CA VAL A 57 6.25 15.45 14.44
C VAL A 57 5.58 16.70 15.03
N VAL A 58 6.33 17.63 15.60
CA VAL A 58 5.79 18.93 16.07
C VAL A 58 5.14 19.70 14.93
N GLU A 59 5.80 19.77 13.77
CA GLU A 59 5.27 20.45 12.59
C GLU A 59 3.98 19.79 12.06
N VAL A 60 3.94 18.45 12.01
CA VAL A 60 2.77 17.70 11.51
C VAL A 60 1.59 17.76 12.48
N THR A 61 1.86 17.70 13.78
CA THR A 61 0.81 17.56 14.80
C THR A 61 0.40 18.88 15.44
N GLY A 62 1.20 19.94 15.29
CA GLY A 62 0.98 21.25 15.93
C GLY A 62 1.08 21.23 17.45
N LEU A 63 1.49 20.10 18.05
CA LEU A 63 1.61 19.93 19.50
C LEU A 63 2.86 20.64 20.04
N GLY A 64 2.78 21.12 21.28
CA GLY A 64 3.92 21.74 21.95
C GLY A 64 5.10 20.77 22.11
N PRO A 65 6.36 21.25 22.06
CA PRO A 65 7.56 20.41 22.06
C PRO A 65 7.75 19.56 23.34
N SER A 66 7.04 19.90 24.42
CA SER A 66 7.09 19.19 25.71
C SER A 66 5.83 18.36 26.02
N ASP A 67 4.90 18.22 25.07
CA ASP A 67 3.68 17.46 25.29
C ASP A 67 3.97 15.97 25.53
N HIS A 68 3.22 15.35 26.44
CA HIS A 68 3.28 13.91 26.67
C HIS A 68 2.81 13.12 25.44
N ILE A 69 1.81 13.62 24.72
CA ILE A 69 1.27 12.99 23.51
C ILE A 69 2.37 12.92 22.44
N LEU A 70 3.13 14.00 22.27
CA LEU A 70 4.26 14.05 21.34
C LEU A 70 5.31 12.98 21.68
N LYS A 71 5.65 12.84 22.97
CA LYS A 71 6.57 11.80 23.44
C LYS A 71 6.06 10.39 23.13
N ALA A 72 4.77 10.14 23.34
CA ALA A 72 4.14 8.86 23.02
C ALA A 72 4.20 8.55 21.52
N ILE A 73 3.89 9.51 20.66
CA ILE A 73 3.97 9.38 19.19
C ILE A 73 5.39 9.00 18.76
N ILE A 74 6.40 9.74 19.25
CA ILE A 74 7.81 9.46 18.93
C ILE A 74 8.22 8.07 19.44
N ALA A 75 7.77 7.68 20.64
CA ALA A 75 8.06 6.36 21.19
C ALA A 75 7.47 5.24 20.32
N THR A 76 6.23 5.37 19.86
CA THR A 76 5.60 4.41 18.94
C THR A 76 6.33 4.35 17.60
N PHE A 77 6.71 5.49 17.04
CA PHE A 77 7.49 5.54 15.80
C PHE A 77 8.82 4.80 15.94
N LYS A 78 9.55 5.04 17.03
CA LYS A 78 10.82 4.37 17.33
C LYS A 78 10.66 2.86 17.54
N ALA A 79 9.59 2.45 18.23
CA ALA A 79 9.31 1.04 18.48
C ALA A 79 9.09 0.27 17.17
N ILE A 80 8.59 0.92 16.13
CA ILE A 80 8.39 0.28 14.82
C ILE A 80 9.67 0.39 13.97
N ARG A 81 10.36 1.53 14.05
CA ARG A 81 11.66 1.75 13.41
C ARG A 81 12.71 0.71 13.84
N SER A 82 12.69 0.23 15.08
CA SER A 82 13.63 -0.79 15.55
C SER A 82 13.54 -2.12 14.79
N PHE A 83 12.42 -2.39 14.12
CA PHE A 83 12.24 -3.57 13.28
C PHE A 83 12.69 -3.34 11.83
N VAL A 84 12.98 -2.09 11.46
CA VAL A 84 13.52 -1.73 10.14
C VAL A 84 15.04 -1.91 10.21
N VAL A 85 15.54 -2.99 9.60
CA VAL A 85 16.97 -3.24 9.46
C VAL A 85 17.47 -2.48 8.22
N PRO A 86 18.41 -1.53 8.37
CA PRO A 86 19.01 -0.82 7.23
C PRO A 86 19.72 -1.81 6.30
N GLY A 87 19.39 -1.81 5.01
CA GLY A 87 20.06 -2.64 4.00
C GLY A 87 19.39 -3.98 3.67
N LEU A 88 18.27 -4.32 4.31
CA LEU A 88 17.42 -5.47 3.95
C LEU A 88 16.07 -5.04 3.34
N GLU A 89 16.01 -3.83 2.80
CA GLU A 89 14.87 -3.35 2.01
C GLU A 89 14.85 -4.10 0.68
N ARG A 90 14.40 -5.37 0.70
CA ARG A 90 13.89 -5.97 -0.52
C ARG A 90 12.63 -5.20 -0.87
N ASP A 91 12.76 -4.46 -1.97
CA ASP A 91 11.70 -3.72 -2.64
C ASP A 91 10.74 -4.74 -3.30
N ASP A 92 10.09 -5.55 -2.46
CA ASP A 92 8.84 -6.22 -2.83
C ASP A 92 7.71 -5.24 -2.50
N ALA A 93 7.75 -4.07 -3.16
CA ALA A 93 6.66 -3.11 -3.17
C ALA A 93 5.49 -3.71 -3.94
N VAL A 94 4.77 -4.63 -3.31
CA VAL A 94 3.41 -4.97 -3.72
C VAL A 94 2.57 -3.73 -3.37
N PRO A 95 1.98 -3.03 -4.36
CA PRO A 95 1.08 -1.93 -4.06
C PRO A 95 -0.10 -2.49 -3.28
N ILE A 96 -0.29 -2.02 -2.06
CA ILE A 96 -1.49 -2.31 -1.27
C ILE A 96 -2.64 -1.57 -1.93
N THR A 97 -3.25 -2.22 -2.90
CA THR A 97 -4.62 -1.97 -3.31
C THR A 97 -5.49 -2.97 -2.56
N GLY A 98 -6.61 -2.49 -2.02
CA GLY A 98 -7.45 -3.23 -1.10
C GLY A 98 -7.85 -4.63 -1.58
N VAL A 99 -7.91 -5.51 -0.59
CA VAL A 99 -8.62 -6.79 -0.48
C VAL A 99 -9.65 -7.06 -1.58
N GLU A 100 -9.47 -8.16 -2.31
CA GLU A 100 -10.51 -9.15 -2.66
C GLU A 100 -9.88 -10.42 -3.26
N GLU A 101 -10.63 -11.50 -3.17
CA GLU A 101 -10.23 -12.89 -2.93
C GLU A 101 -9.85 -13.71 -4.19
N VAL A 102 -8.79 -14.53 -4.06
CA VAL A 102 -8.56 -15.90 -4.56
C VAL A 102 -9.08 -16.27 -5.97
N GLU A 103 -8.18 -16.68 -6.89
CA GLU A 103 -7.96 -18.11 -7.23
C GLU A 103 -6.93 -18.29 -8.38
N ASN A 104 -6.22 -19.42 -8.27
CA ASN A 104 -5.62 -20.24 -9.32
C ASN A 104 -4.14 -20.07 -9.67
N ALA A 105 -3.44 -21.18 -9.42
CA ALA A 105 -2.05 -21.44 -9.70
C ALA A 105 -1.81 -21.59 -11.21
N SER A 106 -0.70 -21.04 -11.70
CA SER A 106 0.09 -21.69 -12.74
C SER A 106 1.52 -21.17 -12.76
N THR A 107 2.43 -22.13 -12.63
CA THR A 107 3.86 -22.13 -12.86
C THR A 107 4.25 -21.36 -14.12
N GLY A 108 5.33 -20.57 -14.04
CA GLY A 108 5.92 -19.97 -15.23
C GLY A 108 7.16 -19.14 -14.92
N VAL A 109 8.31 -19.81 -14.79
CA VAL A 109 9.62 -19.16 -14.93
C VAL A 109 9.70 -18.58 -16.34
N GLY A 110 9.94 -17.27 -16.45
CA GLY A 110 10.00 -16.57 -17.74
C GLY A 110 10.83 -15.31 -17.66
N VAL A 111 12.10 -15.45 -18.03
CA VAL A 111 13.13 -14.42 -18.17
C VAL A 111 12.66 -13.26 -19.06
N ALA A 112 12.94 -12.02 -18.64
CA ALA A 112 12.78 -10.83 -19.46
C ALA A 112 13.64 -10.89 -20.74
N PRO A 113 13.15 -10.33 -21.85
CA PRO A 113 13.93 -9.22 -22.39
C PRO A 113 13.08 -8.05 -22.90
N SER A 114 13.70 -6.89 -22.74
CA SER A 114 13.42 -5.60 -23.37
C SER A 114 13.20 -5.67 -24.89
N SER A 115 12.15 -5.03 -25.40
CA SER A 115 12.21 -4.03 -26.50
C SER A 115 10.83 -3.61 -27.03
N ASN A 116 10.77 -2.35 -27.44
CA ASN A 116 9.78 -1.68 -28.30
C ASN A 116 8.48 -1.19 -27.63
N GLY A 117 8.37 0.14 -27.61
CA GLY A 117 7.29 0.92 -27.01
C GLY A 117 5.95 0.71 -27.71
N ASP A 118 5.27 -0.35 -27.31
CA ASP A 118 3.83 -0.47 -27.43
C ASP A 118 3.21 0.29 -26.24
N ILE A 119 2.57 1.43 -26.51
CA ILE A 119 1.90 2.22 -25.47
C ILE A 119 0.70 1.40 -25.00
N ARG A 120 0.89 0.61 -23.95
CA ARG A 120 -0.17 -0.15 -23.29
C ARG A 120 -1.02 0.82 -22.46
N LEU A 121 -2.04 1.36 -23.11
CA LEU A 121 -2.95 2.30 -22.48
C LEU A 121 -4.03 1.53 -21.73
N ALA A 122 -3.84 1.38 -20.41
CA ALA A 122 -4.83 0.80 -19.53
C ALA A 122 -5.91 1.84 -19.22
N TYR A 123 -7.07 1.72 -19.86
CA TYR A 123 -8.22 2.58 -19.58
C TYR A 123 -9.10 1.95 -18.52
N ASN A 124 -9.34 2.68 -17.42
CA ASN A 124 -10.36 2.33 -16.44
C ASN A 124 -11.64 3.11 -16.77
N ILE A 125 -12.70 2.41 -17.15
CA ILE A 125 -14.00 3.02 -17.50
C ILE A 125 -15.01 2.61 -16.44
N ASN A 126 -15.56 3.59 -15.73
CA ASN A 126 -16.66 3.38 -14.79
C ASN A 126 -17.99 3.73 -15.46
N ILE A 127 -18.93 2.79 -15.48
CA ILE A 127 -20.25 2.96 -16.12
C ILE A 127 -21.32 2.75 -15.05
N VAL A 128 -22.11 3.79 -14.79
CA VAL A 128 -23.29 3.68 -13.92
C VAL A 128 -24.44 3.16 -14.77
N LEU A 129 -24.87 1.93 -14.50
CA LEU A 129 -26.03 1.34 -15.16
C LEU A 129 -27.31 2.00 -14.62
N PRO A 130 -28.29 2.30 -15.48
CA PRO A 130 -29.60 2.73 -15.00
C PRO A 130 -30.31 1.58 -14.28
N GLU A 131 -31.18 1.93 -13.33
CA GLU A 131 -32.07 1.00 -12.64
C GLU A 131 -32.98 0.31 -13.69
N THR A 132 -32.61 -0.90 -14.12
CA THR A 132 -33.39 -1.72 -15.06
C THR A 132 -33.53 -3.13 -14.52
N SER A 133 -34.74 -3.67 -14.54
CA SER A 133 -35.05 -5.04 -14.10
C SER A 133 -35.05 -6.04 -15.26
N ASP A 134 -34.79 -5.60 -16.50
CA ASP A 134 -34.81 -6.45 -17.68
C ASP A 134 -33.40 -6.97 -18.05
N LEU A 135 -33.20 -8.26 -17.82
CA LEU A 135 -32.00 -9.01 -18.18
C LEU A 135 -31.62 -8.88 -19.67
N LYS A 136 -32.58 -8.69 -20.58
CA LYS A 136 -32.29 -8.55 -22.02
C LYS A 136 -31.63 -7.22 -22.35
N VAL A 137 -32.02 -6.14 -21.67
CA VAL A 137 -31.43 -4.80 -21.85
C VAL A 137 -29.98 -4.80 -21.36
N LEU A 138 -29.72 -5.40 -20.20
CA LEU A 138 -28.39 -5.54 -19.65
C LEU A 138 -27.44 -6.31 -20.59
N ASN A 139 -27.91 -7.43 -21.14
CA ASN A 139 -27.13 -8.22 -22.10
C ASN A 139 -26.83 -7.46 -23.40
N ALA A 140 -27.77 -6.64 -23.90
CA ALA A 140 -27.55 -5.81 -25.08
C ALA A 140 -26.48 -4.71 -24.84
N ILE A 141 -26.46 -4.12 -23.65
CA ILE A 141 -25.45 -3.12 -23.25
C ILE A 141 -24.07 -3.77 -23.19
N PHE A 142 -23.93 -4.91 -22.50
CA PHE A 142 -22.63 -5.59 -22.41
C PHE A 142 -22.10 -6.08 -23.76
N ARG A 143 -22.98 -6.59 -24.61
CA ARG A 143 -22.61 -6.98 -25.97
C ARG A 143 -22.12 -5.79 -26.78
N SER A 144 -22.82 -4.66 -26.73
CA SER A 144 -22.43 -3.43 -27.42
C SER A 144 -21.09 -2.88 -26.93
N ILE A 145 -20.82 -2.96 -25.62
CA ILE A 145 -19.55 -2.51 -25.02
C ILE A 145 -18.39 -3.40 -25.49
N ARG A 146 -18.55 -4.72 -25.42
CA ARG A 146 -17.54 -5.69 -25.85
C ARG A 146 -17.15 -5.50 -27.32
N GLU A 147 -18.14 -5.26 -28.18
CA GLU A 147 -17.91 -5.06 -29.62
C GLU A 147 -17.20 -3.73 -29.94
N ASN A 148 -17.36 -2.68 -29.12
CA ASN A 148 -16.74 -1.37 -29.36
C ASN A 148 -15.36 -1.20 -28.70
N LEU A 149 -15.08 -1.89 -27.60
CA LEU A 149 -13.81 -1.77 -26.87
C LEU A 149 -12.74 -2.80 -27.29
N MET A 150 -13.10 -3.84 -28.05
CA MET A 150 -12.18 -4.89 -28.53
C MET A 150 -12.03 -4.89 -30.06
N ARG A 151 -12.00 -3.72 -30.69
CA ARG A 151 -11.61 -3.57 -32.09
C ARG A 151 -10.12 -3.28 -32.22
#